data_AF-A0A381SG41-F1
#
_entry.id   AF-A0A381SG41-F1
#
_cell.length_a   1.000
_cell.length_b   1.000
_cell.length_c   1.000
_cell.angle_alpha   90.00
_cell.angle_beta   90.00
_cell.angle_gamma   90.00
#
_symmetry.space_group_name_H-M   'P 1'
#
loop_
_entity.id
_entity.type
_entity.pdbx_description
1 polymer ?
#
loop_
_entity_poly.entity_id
_entity_poly.type
_entity_poly.pdbx_seq_one_letter_code
_entity_poly.pdbx_strand_id
1 'polypeptide(L)'
;MELIISLAMKFWMWSIVILVIIVGLIINLFDKKKPKCHNFTYKKMPVMRALPIRTKGKGFFKGILLWILTTRNWEIAEDFEYELNDIKYTIPAGFKFDGASIPKFLHTFLSPVGVLLMGGLVHDYAYKYQTLLKINKADTLGVISQKRADEIFRDINIGVNGFYLMNYLAYYSLRLGGFLAWNKHRKVGAKIK
;
A
#
# COMPACT_ATOMS: atom_id res chain seq x y z
N MET A 1 16.23 -25.61 -26.45
CA MET A 1 15.03 -24.75 -26.51
C MET A 1 13.85 -25.39 -25.80
N GLU A 2 13.51 -26.65 -26.09
CA GLU A 2 12.41 -27.37 -25.45
C GLU A 2 12.53 -27.52 -23.93
N LEU A 3 13.72 -27.83 -23.40
CA LEU A 3 13.95 -27.91 -21.95
C LEU A 3 13.69 -26.57 -21.23
N ILE A 4 14.11 -25.45 -21.83
CA ILE A 4 13.92 -24.12 -21.27
C ILE A 4 12.44 -23.74 -21.29
N ILE A 5 11.73 -24.03 -22.38
CA ILE A 5 10.29 -23.80 -22.49
C ILE A 5 9.53 -24.67 -21.49
N SER A 6 9.88 -25.95 -21.34
CA SER A 6 9.21 -26.84 -20.39
C SER A 6 9.42 -26.39 -18.94
N LEU A 7 10.64 -25.97 -18.58
CA LEU A 7 10.92 -25.40 -17.27
C LEU A 7 10.15 -24.09 -17.05
N ALA A 8 10.08 -23.22 -18.07
CA ALA A 8 9.33 -21.97 -17.98
C ALA A 8 7.82 -22.21 -17.80
N MET A 9 7.23 -23.18 -18.49
CA MET A 9 5.82 -23.52 -18.29
C MET A 9 5.58 -24.19 -16.92
N LYS A 10 6.48 -25.08 -16.49
CA LYS A 10 6.38 -25.77 -15.20
C LYS A 10 6.48 -24.80 -14.02
N PHE A 11 7.34 -23.79 -14.13
CA PHE A 11 7.55 -22.76 -13.10
C PHE A 11 7.05 -21.39 -13.56
N TRP A 12 5.88 -21.36 -14.21
CA TRP A 12 5.33 -20.16 -14.86
C TRP A 12 5.27 -18.93 -13.94
N MET A 13 4.99 -19.10 -12.65
CA MET A 13 4.99 -17.99 -11.68
C MET A 13 6.37 -17.32 -11.58
N TRP A 14 7.45 -18.11 -11.53
CA TRP A 14 8.81 -17.60 -11.52
C TRP A 14 9.20 -17.01 -12.86
N SER A 15 8.77 -17.59 -13.96
CA SER A 15 8.99 -17.02 -15.29
C SER A 15 8.36 -15.63 -15.44
N ILE A 16 7.14 -15.43 -14.92
CA ILE A 16 6.51 -14.11 -14.87
C ILE A 16 7.32 -13.13 -14.01
N VAL A 17 7.76 -13.55 -12.83
CA VAL A 17 8.57 -12.69 -11.94
C VAL A 17 9.88 -12.28 -12.60
N ILE A 18 10.60 -13.24 -13.19
CA ILE A 18 11.85 -12.97 -13.92
C ILE A 18 11.59 -12.00 -15.09
N LEU A 19 10.52 -12.23 -15.85
CA LEU A 19 10.14 -11.32 -16.95
C LEU A 19 9.87 -9.90 -16.44
N VAL A 20 9.11 -9.75 -15.36
CA VAL A 20 8.83 -8.44 -14.74
C VAL A 20 10.11 -7.77 -14.25
N ILE A 21 11.04 -8.53 -13.66
CA ILE A 21 12.35 -8.01 -13.23
C ILE A 21 13.17 -7.55 -14.42
N ILE A 22 13.22 -8.31 -15.51
CA ILE A 22 13.97 -7.96 -16.72
C ILE A 22 13.38 -6.70 -17.37
N VAL A 23 12.05 -6.65 -17.53
CA VAL A 23 11.35 -5.45 -18.04
C VAL A 23 11.61 -4.26 -17.12
N GLY A 24 11.57 -4.46 -15.79
CA GLY A 24 11.92 -3.46 -14.80
C GLY A 24 13.35 -2.95 -14.91
N LEU A 25 14.30 -3.85 -15.15
CA LEU A 25 15.70 -3.51 -15.37
C LEU A 25 15.87 -2.70 -16.66
N ILE A 26 15.26 -3.13 -17.76
CA ILE A 26 15.28 -2.41 -19.04
C ILE A 26 14.72 -1.01 -18.84
N ILE A 27 13.53 -0.88 -18.24
CA ILE A 27 12.92 0.43 -17.97
C ILE A 27 13.85 1.27 -17.10
N ASN A 28 14.44 0.72 -16.03
CA ASN A 28 15.37 1.45 -15.17
C ASN A 28 16.63 1.93 -15.92
N LEU A 29 17.14 1.16 -16.88
CA LEU A 29 18.28 1.57 -17.72
C LEU A 29 17.93 2.75 -18.65
N PHE A 30 16.68 2.83 -19.13
CA PHE A 30 16.22 3.88 -20.05
C PHE A 30 15.51 5.05 -19.36
N ASP A 31 15.07 4.90 -18.11
CA ASP A 31 14.39 5.94 -17.35
C ASP A 31 15.44 6.94 -16.83
N LYS A 32 15.53 8.10 -17.48
CA LYS A 32 16.27 9.26 -16.96
C LYS A 32 15.61 9.65 -15.64
N LYS A 33 16.14 9.14 -14.52
CA LYS A 33 15.62 9.31 -13.14
C LYS A 33 15.03 10.69 -12.94
N LYS A 34 13.69 10.80 -13.05
CA LYS A 34 12.99 12.04 -12.75
C LYS A 34 13.22 12.39 -11.28
N PRO A 35 13.44 13.67 -10.94
CA PRO A 35 13.65 14.08 -9.57
C PRO A 35 12.46 13.64 -8.71
N LYS A 36 12.74 13.27 -7.46
CA LYS A 36 11.70 12.88 -6.49
C LYS A 36 10.67 14.01 -6.42
N CYS A 37 9.41 13.71 -6.74
CA CYS A 37 8.36 14.72 -6.66
C CYS A 37 8.14 15.15 -5.20
N HIS A 38 8.18 14.20 -4.25
CA HIS A 38 7.97 14.48 -2.83
C HIS A 38 9.07 13.90 -1.94
N ASN A 39 9.47 14.66 -0.92
CA ASN A 39 10.38 14.20 0.13
C ASN A 39 9.56 13.57 1.25
N PHE A 40 9.79 12.28 1.52
CA PHE A 40 9.18 11.57 2.63
C PHE A 40 10.26 11.14 3.61
N THR A 41 10.14 11.59 4.86
CA THR A 41 11.08 11.23 5.93
C THR A 41 10.32 10.84 7.19
N TYR A 42 10.91 9.95 7.98
CA TYR A 42 10.35 9.49 9.25
C TYR A 42 11.49 9.12 10.19
N LYS A 43 11.29 9.33 11.50
CA LYS A 43 12.33 9.05 12.51
C LYS A 43 12.32 7.60 12.97
N LYS A 44 11.14 6.99 13.05
CA LYS A 44 10.91 5.64 13.58
C LYS A 44 9.89 4.91 12.72
N MET A 45 10.02 3.60 12.61
CA MET A 45 9.02 2.76 11.95
C MET A 45 7.69 2.80 12.73
N PRO A 46 6.54 2.65 12.06
CA PRO A 46 5.24 2.59 12.74
C PRO A 46 5.18 1.37 13.66
N VAL A 47 4.77 1.58 14.90
CA VAL A 47 4.50 0.49 15.85
C VAL A 47 3.10 -0.02 15.57
N MET A 48 2.98 -1.29 15.18
CA MET A 48 1.72 -1.88 14.71
C MET A 48 1.34 -3.09 15.55
N ARG A 49 0.05 -3.18 15.85
CA ARG A 49 -0.58 -4.33 16.51
C ARG A 49 -1.43 -5.10 15.51
N ALA A 50 -1.14 -6.39 15.37
CA ALA A 50 -1.94 -7.28 14.53
C ALA A 50 -3.33 -7.50 15.15
N LEU A 51 -4.39 -7.34 14.36
CA LEU A 51 -5.75 -7.65 14.80
C LEU A 51 -6.09 -9.13 14.56
N PRO A 52 -6.74 -9.80 15.52
CA PRO A 52 -7.03 -11.22 15.42
C PRO A 52 -8.10 -11.49 14.35
N ILE A 53 -7.84 -12.49 13.51
CA ILE A 53 -8.83 -13.04 12.59
C ILE A 53 -9.66 -14.07 13.36
N ARG A 54 -10.91 -13.72 13.71
CA ARG A 54 -11.78 -14.56 14.57
C ARG A 54 -12.38 -15.75 13.80
N THR A 55 -11.56 -16.77 13.52
CA THR A 55 -11.95 -18.03 12.85
C THR A 55 -12.65 -19.02 13.80
N LYS A 56 -12.29 -19.01 15.10
CA LYS A 56 -12.85 -19.92 16.11
C LYS A 56 -14.37 -19.75 16.22
N GLY A 57 -15.09 -20.87 16.24
CA GLY A 57 -16.56 -20.89 16.40
C GLY A 57 -17.38 -20.53 15.16
N LYS A 58 -16.76 -20.44 13.97
CA LYS A 58 -17.46 -20.12 12.71
C LYS A 58 -17.88 -21.35 11.88
N GLY A 59 -17.43 -22.57 12.24
CA GLY A 59 -17.63 -23.81 11.47
C GLY A 59 -16.53 -24.04 10.42
N PHE A 60 -16.35 -25.28 9.96
CA PHE A 60 -15.23 -25.70 9.10
C PHE A 60 -15.18 -24.93 7.77
N PHE A 61 -16.22 -24.99 6.95
CA PHE A 61 -16.27 -24.33 5.64
C PHE A 61 -16.18 -22.81 5.71
N LYS A 62 -16.86 -22.20 6.70
CA LYS A 62 -16.79 -20.75 6.92
C LYS A 62 -15.41 -20.33 7.44
N GLY A 63 -14.75 -21.17 8.23
CA GLY A 63 -13.37 -20.99 8.65
C GLY A 63 -12.40 -20.98 7.46
N ILE A 64 -12.55 -21.93 6.54
CA ILE A 64 -11.78 -22.00 5.29
C ILE A 64 -12.04 -20.76 4.43
N LEU A 65 -13.30 -20.39 4.22
CA LEU A 65 -13.64 -19.20 3.44
C LEU A 65 -13.03 -17.93 4.03
N LEU A 66 -13.11 -17.78 5.36
CA LEU A 66 -12.54 -16.64 6.07
C LEU A 66 -11.00 -16.63 5.95
N TRP A 67 -10.34 -17.78 6.03
CA TRP A 67 -8.90 -17.91 5.82
C TRP A 67 -8.48 -17.52 4.38
N ILE A 68 -9.20 -18.01 3.37
CA ILE A 68 -8.87 -17.77 1.95
C ILE A 68 -9.20 -16.34 1.53
N LEU A 69 -10.26 -15.71 2.05
CA LEU A 69 -10.69 -14.38 1.58
C LEU A 69 -10.18 -13.21 2.44
N THR A 70 -9.89 -13.43 3.72
CA THR A 70 -9.58 -12.31 4.62
C THR A 70 -8.10 -11.98 4.61
N THR A 71 -7.77 -10.69 4.61
CA THR A 71 -6.41 -10.18 4.88
C THR A 71 -6.33 -9.73 6.33
N ARG A 72 -5.16 -9.86 6.95
CA ARG A 72 -4.98 -9.45 8.34
C ARG A 72 -4.97 -7.93 8.43
N ASN A 73 -5.83 -7.39 9.31
CA ASN A 73 -5.85 -5.97 9.62
C ASN A 73 -4.84 -5.64 10.71
N TRP A 74 -4.34 -4.42 10.68
CA TRP A 74 -3.37 -3.86 11.59
C TRP A 74 -3.93 -2.61 12.24
N GLU A 75 -3.45 -2.31 13.43
CA GLU A 75 -3.78 -1.11 14.17
C GLU A 75 -2.47 -0.41 14.58
N ILE A 76 -2.39 0.90 14.35
CA ILE A 76 -1.27 1.72 14.82
C ILE A 76 -1.34 1.80 16.35
N ALA A 77 -0.29 1.32 17.02
CA ALA A 77 -0.23 1.25 18.48
C ALA A 77 0.26 2.56 19.12
N GLU A 78 1.10 3.32 18.40
CA GLU A 78 1.64 4.62 18.80
C GLU A 78 1.49 5.62 17.67
N ASP A 79 1.34 6.89 17.99
CA ASP A 79 1.30 7.95 16.98
C ASP A 79 2.51 7.88 16.04
N PHE A 80 2.22 7.75 14.74
CA PHE A 80 3.23 7.65 13.71
C PHE A 80 3.44 9.02 13.06
N GLU A 81 4.57 9.65 13.38
CA GLU A 81 4.96 10.95 12.84
C GLU A 81 5.85 10.80 11.61
N TYR A 82 5.54 11.57 10.57
CA TYR A 82 6.30 11.60 9.33
C TYR A 82 6.30 13.00 8.71
N GLU A 83 7.22 13.24 7.80
CA GLU A 83 7.33 14.49 7.06
C GLU A 83 7.07 14.22 5.59
N LEU A 84 6.25 15.07 4.96
CA LEU A 84 5.96 15.04 3.54
C LEU A 84 6.09 16.46 2.99
N ASN A 85 7.08 16.68 2.13
CA ASN A 85 7.40 18.00 1.55
C ASN A 85 7.60 19.08 2.61
N ASP A 86 8.45 18.80 3.60
CA ASP A 86 8.81 19.70 4.70
C ASP A 86 7.65 20.03 5.66
N ILE A 87 6.48 19.36 5.49
CA ILE A 87 5.33 19.47 6.38
C ILE A 87 5.23 18.21 7.22
N LYS A 88 5.08 18.39 8.54
CA LYS A 88 4.96 17.29 9.50
C LYS A 88 3.52 16.85 9.67
N TYR A 89 3.31 15.54 9.54
CA TYR A 89 2.03 14.86 9.68
C TYR A 89 2.11 13.77 10.74
N THR A 90 0.93 13.35 11.20
CA THR A 90 0.80 12.26 12.17
C THR A 90 -0.38 11.36 11.83
N ILE A 91 -0.18 10.06 11.98
CA ILE A 91 -1.28 9.08 12.01
C ILE A 91 -1.49 8.69 13.47
N PRO A 92 -2.65 9.03 14.07
CA PRO A 92 -2.89 8.77 15.47
C PRO A 92 -3.02 7.28 15.78
N ALA A 93 -2.64 6.91 17.00
CA ALA A 93 -2.85 5.59 17.56
C ALA A 93 -4.34 5.18 17.47
N GLY A 94 -4.58 3.90 17.23
CA GLY A 94 -5.91 3.34 17.00
C GLY A 94 -6.38 3.42 15.54
N PHE A 95 -5.58 3.99 14.64
CA PHE A 95 -5.86 3.90 13.20
C PHE A 95 -5.72 2.45 12.72
N LYS A 96 -6.76 1.95 12.04
CA LYS A 96 -6.83 0.59 11.51
C LYS A 96 -6.70 0.60 10.00
N PHE A 97 -5.88 -0.30 9.48
CA PHE A 97 -5.56 -0.40 8.06
C PHE A 97 -5.23 -1.85 7.68
N ASP A 98 -5.31 -2.20 6.41
CA ASP A 98 -5.09 -3.57 5.89
C ASP A 98 -3.86 -3.68 4.99
N GLY A 99 -3.12 -2.59 4.81
CA GLY A 99 -1.88 -2.52 4.05
C GLY A 99 -2.14 -2.32 2.57
N ALA A 100 -1.14 -2.58 1.73
CA ALA A 100 -1.32 -2.43 0.29
C ALA A 100 -2.36 -3.45 -0.23
N SER A 101 -3.39 -2.95 -0.90
CA SER A 101 -4.46 -3.75 -1.53
C SER A 101 -3.94 -4.52 -2.75
N ILE A 102 -3.16 -5.57 -2.50
CA ILE A 102 -2.51 -6.42 -3.51
C ILE A 102 -3.32 -7.72 -3.66
N PRO A 103 -3.59 -8.20 -4.89
CA PRO A 103 -4.19 -9.51 -5.11
C PRO A 103 -3.43 -10.65 -4.42
N LYS A 104 -4.14 -11.58 -3.77
CA LYS A 104 -3.52 -12.65 -2.94
C LYS A 104 -2.49 -13.52 -3.67
N PHE A 105 -2.69 -13.80 -4.96
CA PHE A 105 -1.74 -14.61 -5.74
C PHE A 105 -0.38 -13.91 -5.94
N LEU A 106 -0.32 -12.59 -5.75
CA LEU A 106 0.92 -11.82 -5.75
C LEU A 106 1.57 -11.73 -4.37
N HIS A 107 0.90 -12.15 -3.28
CA HIS A 107 1.43 -12.02 -1.91
C HIS A 107 2.73 -12.78 -1.69
N THR A 108 2.98 -13.84 -2.46
CA THR A 108 4.26 -14.56 -2.45
C THR A 108 5.45 -13.66 -2.83
N PHE A 109 5.22 -12.66 -3.68
CA PHE A 109 6.27 -11.75 -4.19
C PHE A 109 6.15 -10.35 -3.60
N LEU A 110 4.93 -9.89 -3.32
CA LEU A 110 4.62 -8.57 -2.81
C LEU A 110 3.72 -8.68 -1.58
N SER A 111 4.33 -8.68 -0.41
CA SER A 111 3.60 -8.65 0.86
C SER A 111 2.83 -7.33 1.03
N PRO A 112 1.56 -7.35 1.49
CA PRO A 112 0.79 -6.13 1.80
C PRO A 112 1.45 -5.19 2.80
N VAL A 113 2.29 -5.73 3.68
CA VAL A 113 3.08 -5.00 4.69
C VAL A 113 4.58 -5.01 4.40
N GLY A 114 4.96 -5.29 3.14
CA GLY A 114 6.34 -5.29 2.68
C GLY A 114 6.79 -3.93 2.17
N VAL A 115 7.37 -3.91 0.98
CA VAL A 115 8.00 -2.72 0.36
C VAL A 115 7.05 -1.54 0.10
N LEU A 116 5.73 -1.77 0.14
CA LEU A 116 4.69 -0.75 -0.08
C LEU A 116 4.04 -0.26 1.23
N LEU A 117 4.52 -0.69 2.39
CA LEU A 117 3.90 -0.43 3.69
C LEU A 117 3.73 1.07 3.99
N MET A 118 4.79 1.86 3.81
CA MET A 118 4.78 3.27 4.22
C MET A 118 3.79 4.09 3.38
N GLY A 119 3.83 3.95 2.05
CA GLY A 119 2.84 4.59 1.20
C GLY A 119 1.45 4.05 1.44
N GLY A 120 1.29 2.73 1.64
CA GLY A 120 -0.01 2.09 1.93
C GLY A 120 -0.66 2.62 3.20
N LEU A 121 0.11 2.76 4.29
CA LEU A 121 -0.38 3.30 5.54
C LEU A 121 -0.90 4.75 5.40
N VAL A 122 -0.12 5.62 4.76
CA VAL A 122 -0.52 7.01 4.52
C VAL A 122 -1.70 7.09 3.55
N HIS A 123 -1.74 6.21 2.55
CA HIS A 123 -2.81 6.11 1.55
C HIS A 123 -4.12 5.68 2.18
N ASP A 124 -4.14 4.64 3.01
CA ASP A 124 -5.34 4.19 3.71
C ASP A 124 -5.91 5.30 4.60
N TYR A 125 -5.02 6.06 5.26
CA TYR A 125 -5.43 7.20 6.08
C TYR A 125 -6.07 8.30 5.22
N ALA A 126 -5.39 8.70 4.15
CA ALA A 126 -5.89 9.65 3.15
C ALA A 126 -7.22 9.21 2.53
N TYR A 127 -7.37 7.94 2.20
CA TYR A 127 -8.58 7.36 1.61
C TYR A 127 -9.75 7.38 2.58
N LYS A 128 -9.49 7.11 3.87
CA LYS A 128 -10.53 7.09 4.90
C LYS A 128 -10.98 8.50 5.27
N TYR A 129 -10.06 9.44 5.43
CA TYR A 129 -10.37 10.78 5.96
C TYR A 129 -10.37 11.89 4.92
N GLN A 130 -10.05 11.61 3.66
CA GLN A 130 -9.98 12.62 2.60
C GLN A 130 -8.94 13.71 2.86
N THR A 131 -7.98 13.47 3.75
CA THR A 131 -6.93 14.41 4.12
C THR A 131 -5.82 13.72 4.91
N LEU A 132 -4.75 14.46 5.18
CA LEU A 132 -3.67 14.06 6.10
C LEU A 132 -3.68 14.98 7.31
N LEU A 133 -3.53 14.42 8.51
CA LEU A 133 -3.55 15.16 9.77
C LEU A 133 -2.15 15.69 10.08
N LYS A 134 -2.03 17.00 10.33
CA LYS A 134 -0.75 17.61 10.71
C LYS A 134 -0.39 17.20 12.15
N ILE A 135 0.88 17.32 12.50
CA ILE A 135 1.40 16.93 13.82
C ILE A 135 0.67 17.58 15.01
N ASN A 136 0.07 18.76 14.82
CA ASN A 136 -0.73 19.43 15.84
C ASN A 136 -2.11 18.80 16.10
N LYS A 137 -2.48 17.74 15.37
CA LYS A 137 -3.75 17.00 15.49
C LYS A 137 -5.02 17.85 15.32
N ALA A 138 -4.89 19.07 14.80
CA ALA A 138 -6.00 19.99 14.58
C ALA A 138 -6.11 20.35 13.09
N ASP A 139 -4.97 20.68 12.49
CA ASP A 139 -4.91 21.06 11.09
C ASP A 139 -4.77 19.86 10.19
N THR A 140 -5.24 20.02 8.95
CA THR A 140 -5.12 18.99 7.93
C THR A 140 -4.53 19.57 6.65
N LEU A 141 -4.18 18.70 5.70
CA LEU A 141 -3.79 19.09 4.34
C LEU A 141 -4.95 19.74 3.55
N GLY A 142 -6.17 19.74 4.11
CA GLY A 142 -7.39 20.08 3.38
C GLY A 142 -7.95 18.88 2.62
N VAL A 143 -9.10 19.06 1.98
CA VAL A 143 -9.77 17.96 1.27
C VAL A 143 -8.96 17.60 0.03
N ILE A 144 -8.49 16.36 -0.03
CA ILE A 144 -7.75 15.82 -1.18
C ILE A 144 -8.63 14.89 -2.02
N SER A 145 -8.31 14.81 -3.30
CA SER A 145 -8.95 13.87 -4.22
C SER A 145 -8.31 12.48 -4.14
N GLN A 146 -9.01 11.48 -4.69
CA GLN A 146 -8.47 10.14 -4.85
C GLN A 146 -7.13 10.17 -5.60
N LYS A 147 -7.07 10.90 -6.72
CA LYS A 147 -5.86 11.05 -7.53
C LYS A 147 -4.69 11.57 -6.69
N ARG A 148 -4.95 12.58 -5.86
CA ARG A 148 -3.90 13.16 -5.00
C ARG A 148 -3.41 12.17 -3.96
N ALA A 149 -4.31 11.39 -3.35
CA ALA A 149 -3.92 10.31 -2.44
C ALA A 149 -3.09 9.22 -3.15
N ASP A 150 -3.46 8.84 -4.37
CA ASP A 150 -2.74 7.86 -5.18
C ASP A 150 -1.34 8.35 -5.60
N GLU A 151 -1.21 9.65 -5.92
CA GLU A 151 0.09 10.29 -6.20
C GLU A 151 1.00 10.30 -4.96
N ILE A 152 0.45 10.66 -3.79
CA ILE A 152 1.19 10.62 -2.52
C ILE A 152 1.68 9.20 -2.23
N PHE A 153 0.83 8.18 -2.41
CA PHE A 153 1.21 6.77 -2.27
C PHE A 153 2.42 6.41 -3.14
N ARG A 154 2.36 6.75 -4.43
CA ARG A 154 3.43 6.47 -5.39
C ARG A 154 4.72 7.14 -4.96
N ASP A 155 4.66 8.44 -4.67
CA ASP A 155 5.85 9.25 -4.42
C ASP A 155 6.53 8.84 -3.11
N ILE A 156 5.76 8.54 -2.05
CA ILE A 156 6.28 7.99 -0.80
C ILE A 156 7.01 6.68 -1.07
N ASN A 157 6.38 5.72 -1.77
CA ASN A 157 6.99 4.43 -1.99
C ASN A 157 8.22 4.50 -2.90
N ILE A 158 8.24 5.38 -3.91
CA ILE A 158 9.46 5.65 -4.71
C ILE A 158 10.56 6.22 -3.81
N GLY A 159 10.21 7.13 -2.90
CA GLY A 159 11.15 7.71 -1.94
C GLY A 159 11.74 6.68 -0.97
N VAL A 160 10.94 5.70 -0.53
CA VAL A 160 11.32 4.69 0.47
C VAL A 160 12.04 3.49 -0.15
N ASN A 161 11.49 2.89 -1.21
CA ASN A 161 12.01 1.64 -1.79
C ASN A 161 12.77 1.82 -3.12
N GLY A 162 12.66 2.99 -3.77
CA GLY A 162 13.40 3.30 -5.01
C GLY A 162 12.88 2.63 -6.28
N PHE A 163 11.87 1.76 -6.22
CA PHE A 163 11.37 1.01 -7.38
C PHE A 163 10.34 1.82 -8.18
N TYR A 164 10.79 2.60 -9.17
CA TYR A 164 9.91 3.45 -9.98
C TYR A 164 8.80 2.66 -10.69
N LEU A 165 9.14 1.67 -11.51
CA LEU A 165 8.16 0.91 -12.29
C LEU A 165 7.07 0.29 -11.41
N MET A 166 7.46 -0.40 -10.33
CA MET A 166 6.53 -1.06 -9.42
C MET A 166 5.54 -0.07 -8.81
N ASN A 167 6.02 1.09 -8.36
CA ASN A 167 5.17 2.10 -7.73
C ASN A 167 4.25 2.80 -8.74
N TYR A 168 4.68 2.97 -9.99
CA TYR A 168 3.81 3.45 -11.06
C TYR A 168 2.74 2.42 -11.45
N LEU A 169 3.09 1.13 -11.52
CA LEU A 169 2.12 0.05 -11.75
C LEU A 169 1.07 0.01 -10.62
N ALA A 170 1.51 0.14 -9.37
CA ALA A 170 0.62 0.23 -8.22
C ALA A 170 -0.27 1.48 -8.29
N TYR A 171 0.29 2.65 -8.66
CA TYR A 171 -0.47 3.87 -8.91
C TYR A 171 -1.57 3.66 -9.95
N TYR A 172 -1.25 3.13 -11.13
CA TYR A 172 -2.26 2.90 -12.17
C TYR A 172 -3.32 1.89 -11.72
N SER A 173 -2.92 0.85 -10.97
CA SER A 173 -3.86 -0.12 -10.39
C SER A 173 -4.84 0.56 -9.42
N LEU A 174 -4.36 1.47 -8.57
CA LEU A 174 -5.19 2.27 -7.66
C LEU A 174 -6.08 3.26 -8.42
N ARG A 175 -5.58 3.89 -9.49
CA ARG A 175 -6.39 4.77 -10.34
C ARG A 175 -7.56 4.03 -10.98
N LEU A 176 -7.35 2.80 -11.44
CA LEU A 176 -8.36 1.99 -12.11
C LEU A 176 -9.33 1.30 -11.14
N GLY A 177 -8.86 0.84 -9.97
CA GLY A 177 -9.67 0.03 -9.04
C GLY A 177 -10.03 0.70 -7.71
N GLY A 178 -9.30 1.72 -7.29
CA GLY A 178 -9.43 2.36 -5.97
C GLY A 178 -10.71 3.18 -5.79
N PHE A 179 -11.41 3.52 -6.87
CA PHE A 179 -12.60 4.37 -6.82
C PHE A 179 -13.74 3.73 -6.00
N LEU A 180 -13.84 2.38 -6.01
CA LEU A 180 -14.82 1.64 -5.21
C LEU A 180 -14.57 1.84 -3.71
N ALA A 181 -13.32 1.69 -3.28
CA ALA A 181 -12.92 1.91 -1.88
C ALA A 181 -13.07 3.38 -1.49
N TRP A 182 -12.64 4.29 -2.35
CA TRP A 182 -12.79 5.74 -2.16
C TRP A 182 -14.25 6.13 -1.90
N ASN A 183 -15.15 5.73 -2.79
CA ASN A 183 -16.58 6.02 -2.68
C ASN A 183 -17.22 5.36 -1.46
N LYS A 184 -16.80 4.15 -1.10
CA LYS A 184 -17.26 3.48 0.13
C LYS A 184 -16.94 4.30 1.38
N HIS A 185 -15.72 4.84 1.49
CA HIS A 185 -15.35 5.68 2.62
C HIS A 185 -16.16 6.98 2.67
N ARG A 186 -16.47 7.59 1.52
CA ARG A 186 -17.33 8.78 1.47
C ARG A 186 -18.74 8.52 1.97
N LYS A 187 -19.31 7.36 1.65
CA LYS A 187 -20.63 6.95 2.17
C LYS A 187 -20.64 6.76 3.68
N VAL A 188 -19.54 6.28 4.26
CA VAL A 188 -19.41 6.12 5.72
C VAL A 188 -19.20 7.46 6.42
N GLY A 189 -18.53 8.43 5.77
CA GLY A 189 -18.35 9.77 6.33
C GLY A 189 -17.50 9.80 7.61
N ALA A 190 -16.49 8.92 7.70
CA ALA A 190 -15.65 8.81 8.89
C ALA A 190 -14.91 10.13 9.18
N LYS A 191 -14.98 10.58 10.44
CA LYS A 191 -14.27 11.78 10.91
C LYS A 191 -12.99 11.38 11.65
N ILE A 192 -11.99 12.24 11.55
CA ILE A 192 -10.77 12.15 12.38
C ILE A 192 -11.20 12.28 13.84
N LYS A 193 -10.66 11.44 14.70
CA LYS A 193 -10.91 11.45 16.13
C LYS A 193 -9.83 12.24 16.86
#